data_AF-A0A7V3T0V7-F1
#
_entry.id   AF-A0A7V3T0V7-F1
#
_cell.length_a   1.000
_cell.length_b   1.000
_cell.length_c   1.000
_cell.angle_alpha   90.00
_cell.angle_beta   90.00
_cell.angle_gamma   90.00
#
_symmetry.space_group_name_H-M   'P 1'
#
loop_
_entity.id
_entity.type
_entity.pdbx_description
1 polymer ?
#
loop_
_entity_poly.entity_id
_entity_poly.type
_entity_poly.pdbx_seq_one_letter_code
_entity_poly.pdbx_strand_id
1 'polypeptide(L)' 'MRAVVQRVSEARVSVSGEVVGEIKEGIAVLLGIGKDDNEKDIGYLADKIINLRIFEDEHG' A
#
# COMPACT_ATOMS: atom_id res chain seq x y z
N MET A 1 0.77 13.88 3.42
CA MET A 1 0.39 12.47 3.58
C MET A 1 1.63 11.63 3.51
N ARG A 2 1.69 10.50 4.21
CA ARG A 2 2.85 9.59 4.15
C ARG A 2 2.36 8.15 4.04
N ALA A 3 3.11 7.34 3.30
CA ALA A 3 2.90 5.90 3.24
C ALA A 3 4.23 5.16 3.42
N VAL A 4 4.19 4.05 4.14
CA VAL A 4 5.22 3.01 4.08
C VAL A 4 4.68 1.90 3.18
N VAL A 5 5.43 1.61 2.12
CA VAL A 5 5.05 0.65 1.08
C VAL A 5 5.89 -0.60 1.27
N GLN A 6 5.24 -1.76 1.36
CA GLN A 6 5.88 -3.05 1.50
C GLN A 6 5.48 -3.94 0.32
N ARG A 7 6.45 -4.41 -0.46
CA ARG A 7 6.25 -5.50 -1.43
C ARG A 7 6.08 -6.80 -0.65
N VAL A 8 5.00 -7.51 -0.88
CA VAL A 8 4.63 -8.71 -0.11
C VAL A 8 4.24 -9.85 -1.02
N SER A 9 4.54 -11.09 -0.61
CA SER A 9 3.97 -12.30 -1.22
C SER A 9 2.54 -12.58 -0.74
N GLU A 10 2.19 -12.07 0.44
CA GLU A 10 0.86 -12.11 1.04
C GLU A 10 0.74 -11.06 2.15
N ALA A 11 -0.48 -10.58 2.43
CA ALA A 11 -0.78 -9.77 3.61
C ALA A 11 -2.25 -9.92 4.03
N ARG A 12 -2.54 -9.76 5.32
CA ARG A 12 -3.90 -9.81 5.86
C ARG A 12 -4.09 -8.92 7.07
N VAL A 13 -5.34 -8.52 7.30
CA VAL A 13 -5.80 -7.81 8.49
C VAL A 13 -6.79 -8.69 9.21
N SER A 14 -6.59 -8.84 10.53
CA SER A 14 -7.50 -9.59 11.40
C SER A 14 -8.00 -8.71 12.53
N VAL A 15 -9.30 -8.81 12.83
CA VAL A 15 -9.94 -8.14 13.97
C VAL A 15 -10.56 -9.21 14.85
N SER A 16 -10.13 -9.29 16.12
CA SER A 16 -10.59 -10.31 17.06
C SER A 16 -10.41 -11.76 16.57
N GLY A 17 -9.37 -12.02 15.77
CA GLY A 17 -9.07 -13.33 15.20
C GLY A 17 -9.73 -13.62 13.85
N GLU A 18 -10.70 -12.81 13.42
CA GLU A 18 -11.38 -12.96 12.13
C GLU A 18 -10.65 -12.15 11.05
N VAL A 19 -10.40 -12.76 9.88
CA VAL A 19 -9.79 -12.06 8.74
C VAL A 19 -10.84 -11.16 8.08
N VAL A 20 -10.56 -9.85 8.06
CA VAL A 20 -11.45 -8.83 7.47
C VAL A 20 -10.96 -8.34 6.11
N GLY A 21 -9.74 -8.71 5.72
CA GLY A 21 -9.17 -8.40 4.42
C GLY A 21 -7.84 -9.10 4.23
N GLU A 22 -7.59 -9.57 3.02
CA GLU A 22 -6.36 -10.25 2.64
C GLU A 22 -6.02 -10.02 1.17
N ILE A 23 -4.74 -10.11 0.86
CA ILE A 23 -4.19 -10.09 -0.49
C ILE A 23 -3.13 -11.19 -0.61
N LYS A 24 -2.92 -11.65 -1.84
CA LYS A 24 -1.76 -12.50 -2.20
C LYS A 24 -0.57 -11.59 -2.52
N GLU A 25 0.15 -11.87 -3.59
CA GLU A 25 1.25 -11.04 -4.06
C GLU A 25 0.76 -9.62 -4.37
N GLY A 26 1.49 -8.62 -3.90
CA GLY A 26 1.15 -7.23 -4.12
C GLY A 26 1.85 -6.29 -3.16
N ILE A 27 1.13 -5.24 -2.79
CA ILE A 27 1.62 -4.16 -1.94
C ILE A 27 0.76 -4.06 -0.68
N ALA A 28 1.39 -4.10 0.48
CA ALA A 28 0.79 -3.63 1.74
C ALA A 28 1.18 -2.17 1.98
N VAL A 29 0.20 -1.31 2.27
CA VAL A 29 0.40 0.13 2.46
C VAL A 29 0.01 0.52 3.89
N LEU A 30 0.97 1.01 4.66
CA LEU A 30 0.72 1.64 5.95
C LEU A 30 0.56 3.14 5.72
N LEU A 31 -0.67 3.64 5.82
CA LEU A 31 -1.02 5.02 5.48
C LEU A 31 -1.11 5.90 6.73
N GLY A 32 -0.41 7.05 6.70
CA GLY A 32 -0.49 8.11 7.69
C GLY A 32 -1.04 9.40 7.08
N ILE A 33 -2.14 9.89 7.64
CA ILE A 33 -2.81 11.14 7.23
C ILE A 33 -2.52 12.21 8.28
N GLY A 34 -1.91 13.31 7.85
CA GLY A 34 -1.64 14.51 8.65
C GLY A 34 -2.77 15.54 8.57
N LYS A 35 -2.72 16.54 9.45
CA LYS A 35 -3.78 17.58 9.54
C LYS A 35 -3.88 18.48 8.31
N ASP A 36 -2.76 18.72 7.63
CA ASP A 36 -2.68 19.63 6.48
C ASP A 36 -2.83 18.91 5.13
N ASP A 37 -3.11 17.60 5.16
CA ASP A 37 -3.27 16.80 3.97
C ASP A 37 -4.60 17.08 3.30
N ASN A 38 -4.58 17.10 1.97
CA ASN A 38 -5.76 17.35 1.15
C ASN A 38 -5.87 16.34 -0.01
N GLU A 39 -6.91 16.45 -0.81
CA GLU A 39 -7.18 15.54 -1.92
C GLU A 39 -6.06 15.47 -2.96
N LYS A 40 -5.28 16.55 -3.14
CA LYS A 40 -4.13 16.53 -4.06
C LYS A 40 -3.03 15.60 -3.54
N ASP A 41 -2.83 15.55 -2.23
CA ASP A 41 -1.86 14.63 -1.60
C ASP A 41 -2.29 13.17 -1.77
N ILE A 42 -3.60 12.91 -1.69
CA ILE A 42 -4.18 11.58 -1.97
C ILE A 42 -3.90 11.17 -3.41
N GLY A 43 -4.26 12.03 -4.37
CA GLY A 43 -4.06 11.75 -5.79
C GLY A 43 -2.59 11.52 -6.13
N TYR A 44 -1.70 12.39 -5.63
CA TYR A 44 -0.25 12.25 -5.81
C TYR A 44 0.26 10.93 -5.22
N LEU A 45 -0.14 10.57 -4.00
CA LEU A 45 0.38 9.38 -3.34
C LEU A 45 -0.15 8.09 -3.97
N ALA A 46 -1.43 8.06 -4.35
CA ALA A 46 -2.03 6.91 -5.04
C ALA A 46 -1.36 6.66 -6.40
N ASP A 47 -1.21 7.70 -7.22
CA ASP A 47 -0.53 7.62 -8.52
C ASP A 47 0.93 7.20 -8.36
N LYS A 48 1.62 7.71 -7.33
CA LYS A 48 2.99 7.32 -7.03
C LYS A 48 3.09 5.84 -6.66
N ILE A 49 2.20 5.34 -5.81
CA ILE A 49 2.24 3.95 -5.32
C ILE A 49 1.95 2.96 -6.46
N ILE A 50 0.93 3.21 -7.29
CA ILE A 50 0.57 2.28 -8.37
C ILE A 50 1.65 2.18 -9.46
N ASN A 51 2.44 3.24 -9.64
CA ASN A 51 3.51 3.30 -10.62
C ASN A 51 4.90 2.95 -10.06
N LEU A 52 5.00 2.51 -8.80
CA LEU A 52 6.28 2.06 -8.23
C LEU A 52 6.78 0.81 -8.94
N ARG A 53 7.95 0.90 -9.57
CA ARG A 53 8.65 -0.21 -10.23
C ARG A 53 9.42 -1.06 -9.21
N ILE A 54 8.69 -1.63 -8.26
CA ILE A 54 9.25 -2.45 -7.18
C ILE A 54 9.04 -3.93 -7.41
N PHE A 55 8.28 -4.33 -8.42
CA PHE A 55 8.15 -5.71 -8.86
C PHE A 55 9.20 -6.00 -9.93
N GLU A 56 9.75 -7.21 -9.88
CA GLU A 56 10.69 -7.73 -10.88
C GLU A 56 9.92 -8.13 -12.14
N ASP A 57 10.61 -8.10 -13.28
CA ASP A 57 10.11 -8.68 -14.53
C ASP A 57 10.72 -10.07 -14.77
N GLU A 58 10.51 -10.66 -15.95
CA GLU A 58 11.05 -11.98 -16.30
C GLU A 58 12.59 -12.03 -16.31
N HIS A 59 13.26 -10.88 -16.24
CA HIS A 59 14.70 -10.71 -16.27
C HIS A 59 15.30 -10.20 -14.95
N GLY A 60 14.47 -10.04 -13.91
CA GLY A 60 14.88 -9.57 -12.58
C GLY A 60 14.69 -8.08 -12.40
#